data_AF-A0A9E0R0M1-F1
#
_entry.id   AF-A0A9E0R0M1-F1
#
_cell.length_a   1.000
_cell.length_b   1.000
_cell.length_c   1.000
_cell.angle_alpha   90.00
_cell.angle_beta   90.00
_cell.angle_gamma   90.00
#
_symmetry.space_group_name_H-M   'P 1'
#
loop_
_entity.id
_entity.type
_entity.pdbx_description
1 polymer ?
#
loop_
_entity_poly.entity_id
_entity_poly.type
_entity_poly.pdbx_seq_one_letter_code
_entity_poly.pdbx_strand_id
1 'polypeptide(L)' 'MSSGRFITLEGTEGVGKSTNLRFIESVLQQHQISYQLTREPGGTPLAEQVRELLLANRDEQVADDAELL' A
#
# COMPACT_ATOMS: atom_id res chain seq x y z
N MET A 1 -19.84 -7.60 20.89
CA MET A 1 -18.86 -7.08 19.91
C MET A 1 -19.04 -7.87 18.63
N SER A 2 -19.33 -7.23 17.49
CA SER A 2 -19.32 -7.93 16.20
C SER A 2 -17.88 -8.07 15.72
N SER A 3 -17.47 -9.26 15.30
CA SER A 3 -16.15 -9.49 14.68
C SER A 3 -16.08 -8.80 13.31
N GLY A 4 -15.10 -7.93 13.12
CA GLY A 4 -14.76 -7.41 11.79
C GLY A 4 -14.07 -8.46 10.93
N ARG A 5 -13.90 -8.17 9.63
CA ARG A 5 -13.06 -8.95 8.71
C ARG A 5 -11.88 -8.09 8.28
N PHE A 6 -10.70 -8.68 8.24
CA PHE A 6 -9.52 -8.06 7.65
C PHE A 6 -9.20 -8.74 6.32
N ILE A 7 -9.16 -7.96 5.25
CA ILE A 7 -9.03 -8.45 3.87
C ILE A 7 -7.85 -7.74 3.23
N THR A 8 -6.91 -8.50 2.67
CA THR A 8 -5.78 -7.97 1.90
C THR A 8 -5.93 -8.28 0.41
N LEU A 9 -5.36 -7.43 -0.44
CA LEU A 9 -5.34 -7.57 -1.89
C LEU A 9 -3.89 -7.69 -2.35
N GLU A 10 -3.46 -8.91 -2.64
CA GLU A 10 -2.07 -9.23 -3.01
C GLU A 10 -1.90 -9.50 -4.50
N GLY A 11 -0.66 -9.36 -5.00
CA GLY A 11 -0.27 -9.71 -6.35
C GLY A 11 0.80 -8.79 -6.94
N THR A 12 1.28 -9.11 -8.15
CA THR A 12 2.34 -8.37 -8.83
C THR A 12 1.91 -6.96 -9.27
N GLU A 13 2.87 -6.13 -9.71
CA GLU A 13 2.56 -4.84 -10.31
C GLU A 13 1.69 -4.99 -11.56
N GLY A 14 0.75 -4.06 -11.76
CA GLY A 14 -0.16 -4.09 -12.92
C GLY A 14 -1.29 -5.13 -12.88
N VAL A 15 -1.33 -6.07 -11.92
CA VAL A 15 -2.34 -7.15 -11.85
C VAL A 15 -3.78 -6.68 -11.54
N GLY A 16 -3.98 -5.39 -11.31
CA GLY A 16 -5.31 -4.80 -11.10
C GLY A 16 -5.77 -4.67 -9.64
N LYS A 17 -4.86 -4.78 -8.66
CA LYS A 17 -5.17 -4.61 -7.22
C LYS A 17 -6.02 -3.37 -6.93
N SER A 18 -5.60 -2.20 -7.42
CA SER A 18 -6.31 -0.93 -7.21
C SER A 18 -7.68 -0.88 -7.91
N THR A 19 -7.84 -1.60 -9.03
CA THR A 19 -9.13 -1.71 -9.73
C THR A 19 -10.09 -2.58 -8.92
N ASN A 20 -9.63 -3.73 -8.43
CA ASN A 20 -10.44 -4.61 -7.60
C ASN A 20 -10.77 -3.99 -6.24
N LEU A 21 -9.87 -3.19 -5.66
CA LEU A 21 -10.15 -2.41 -4.45
C LEU A 21 -11.37 -1.50 -4.63
N ARG A 22 -11.42 -0.73 -5.73
CA ARG A 22 -12.57 0.14 -6.05
C ARG A 22 -13.85 -0.65 -6.29
N PHE A 23 -13.75 -1.80 -6.94
CA PHE A 23 -14.90 -2.68 -7.12
C PHE A 23 -15.45 -3.18 -5.77
N ILE A 24 -14.58 -3.67 -4.89
CA ILE A 24 -14.97 -4.11 -3.54
C ILE A 24 -15.61 -2.97 -2.75
N GLU A 25 -15.03 -1.77 -2.84
CA GLU A 25 -15.57 -0.57 -2.20
C GLU A 25 -17.02 -0.29 -2.66
N SER A 26 -17.28 -0.35 -3.96
CA SER A 26 -18.63 -0.15 -4.52
C SER A 26 -19.64 -1.20 -4.02
N VAL A 27 -19.22 -2.46 -3.89
CA VAL A 27 -20.07 -3.54 -3.37
C VAL A 27 -20.39 -3.28 -1.90
N LEU A 28 -19.39 -2.95 -1.08
CA LEU A 28 -19.59 -2.67 0.35
C LEU A 28 -20.51 -1.44 0.55
N GLN A 29 -20.34 -0.39 -0.25
CA GLN A 29 -21.21 0.79 -0.24
C GLN A 29 -22.65 0.44 -0.65
N GLN A 30 -22.85 -0.32 -1.73
CA GLN A 30 -24.17 -0.74 -2.19
C GLN A 30 -24.94 -1.54 -1.12
N HIS A 31 -24.22 -2.33 -0.33
CA HIS A 31 -24.79 -3.10 0.78
C HIS A 31 -24.80 -2.36 2.12
N GLN A 32 -24.42 -1.08 2.17
CA GLN A 32 -24.35 -0.26 3.39
C GLN A 32 -23.50 -0.90 4.50
N ILE A 33 -22.45 -1.62 4.11
CA ILE A 33 -21.52 -2.25 5.04
C ILE A 33 -20.44 -1.23 5.41
N SER A 34 -20.27 -0.97 6.72
CA SER A 34 -19.18 -0.10 7.19
C SER A 34 -17.82 -0.78 6.99
N TYR A 35 -16.85 -0.04 6.47
CA TYR A 35 -15.49 -0.51 6.24
C TYR A 35 -14.45 0.60 6.49
N GLN A 36 -13.19 0.19 6.58
CA GLN A 36 -12.04 1.07 6.56
C GLN A 36 -11.08 0.59 5.46
N LEU A 37 -10.43 1.54 4.80
CA LEU A 37 -9.42 1.26 3.79
C LEU A 37 -8.05 1.65 4.31
N THR A 38 -7.05 0.83 4.00
CA THR A 38 -5.65 1.13 4.22
C THR A 38 -4.82 0.48 3.11
N ARG A 39 -3.55 0.87 2.99
CA ARG A 39 -2.60 0.35 2.00
C ARG A 39 -1.20 0.28 2.61
N GLU A 40 -0.36 -0.59 2.07
CA GLU A 40 1.05 -0.65 2.42
C GLU A 40 1.94 -0.59 1.15
N PRO A 41 3.14 0.01 1.23
CA PRO A 41 3.58 0.90 2.31
C PRO A 41 2.72 2.17 2.35
N GLY A 42 2.32 2.63 3.54
CA GLY A 42 1.43 3.78 3.73
C GLY A 42 0.36 3.57 4.81
N GLY A 43 -0.74 4.31 4.71
CA GLY A 43 -1.94 4.11 5.55
C GLY A 43 -1.97 4.91 6.87
N THR A 44 -0.89 5.59 7.23
CA THR A 44 -0.85 6.60 8.30
C THR A 44 0.02 7.78 7.86
N PRO A 45 -0.09 8.98 8.46
CA PRO A 45 0.75 10.12 8.10
C PRO A 45 2.25 9.81 8.15
N LEU A 46 2.70 9.05 9.16
CA LEU A 46 4.09 8.61 9.27
C LEU A 46 4.45 7.57 8.20
N ALA A 47 3.59 6.57 7.98
CA ALA A 47 3.86 5.53 6.98
C ALA A 47 3.87 6.09 5.54
N GLU A 48 3.12 7.15 5.25
CA GLU A 48 3.20 7.85 3.97
C GLU A 48 4.56 8.58 3.80
N GLN A 49 5.12 9.18 4.86
CA GLN A 49 6.49 9.74 4.82
C GLN A 49 7.54 8.65 4.59
N VAL A 50 7.41 7.50 5.26
CA VAL A 50 8.30 6.35 5.06
C VAL A 50 8.18 5.82 3.62
N ARG A 51 6.97 5.73 3.08
CA ARG A 51 6.73 5.35 1.68
C ARG A 51 7.45 6.30 0.72
N GLU A 52 7.37 7.61 0.94
CA GLU A 52 8.08 8.58 0.10
C GLU A 52 9.58 8.34 0.12
N LEU A 53 10.16 8.07 1.29
CA LEU A 53 11.59 7.73 1.40
C LEU A 53 11.96 6.45 0.66
N LEU A 54 11.10 5.42 0.70
CA LEU A 54 11.32 4.13 0.04
C LEU A 54 11.19 4.20 -1.48
N LEU A 55 10.31 5.06 -1.99
CA LEU A 55 10.03 5.21 -3.43
C LEU A 55 10.80 6.36 -4.08
N ALA A 56 11.52 7.15 -3.29
CA ALA A 56 12.34 8.23 -3.81
C ALA A 56 13.45 7.66 -4.69
N ASN A 57 13.44 8.02 -5.98
CA ASN A 57 14.61 7.85 -6.83
C ASN A 57 15.70 8.80 -6.32
N ARG A 58 16.80 8.24 -5.82
CA ARG A 58 17.97 9.01 -5.38
C ARG A 58 19.10 8.75 -6.36
N ASP A 59 19.63 9.82 -6.93
CA ASP A 59 20.99 9.80 -7.50
C ASP A 59 21.96 9.90 -6.33
N GLU A 60 22.17 8.79 -5.65
CA GLU A 60 23.24 8.65 -4.68
C GLU A 60 24.46 8.10 -5.41
N GLN A 61 25.53 8.89 -5.48
CA GLN A 61 26.82 8.36 -5.89
C GLN A 61 27.29 7.42 -4.78
N VAL A 62 27.18 6.12 -5.05
CA VAL A 62 27.79 5.09 -4.22
C VAL A 62 29.29 5.35 -4.21
N ALA A 63 29.87 5.53 -3.02
CA ALA A 63 31.30 5.75 -2.89
C ALA A 63 32.07 4.52 -3.41
N ASP A 64 33.21 4.73 -4.07
CA ASP A 64 33.99 3.66 -4.69
C ASP A 64 34.43 2.57 -3.69
N ASP A 65 34.48 2.89 -2.40
CA ASP A 65 34.82 1.98 -1.31
C ASP A 65 33.64 1.18 -0.74
N ALA A 66 32.39 1.54 -1.09
CA ALA A 66 31.21 0.82 -0.62
C ALA A 66 31.06 -0.57 -1.24
N GLU A 67 31.72 -0.84 -2.38
CA GLU A 67 31.79 -2.16 -3.01
C GLU A 67 33.13 -2.88 -2.76
N LEU A 68 34.05 -2.32 -1.95
CA LEU A 68 35.28 -3.00 -1.59
C LEU A 68 34.96 -4.17 -0.63
N LEU A 69 35.06 -5.39 -1.16
CA LEU A 69 35.09 -6.66 -0.42
C LEU A 69 36.36 -6.79 0.43
#